data_AF-W6KGL9-F1
#
_entry.id   AF-W6KGL9-F1
#
_cell.length_a   1.000
_cell.length_b   1.000
_cell.length_c   1.000
_cell.angle_alpha   90.00
_cell.angle_beta   90.00
_cell.angle_gamma   90.00
#
_symmetry.space_group_name_H-M   'P 1'
#
loop_
_entity.id
_entity.type
_entity.pdbx_description
1 polymer ?
#
loop_
_entity_poly.entity_id
_entity_poly.type
_entity_poly.pdbx_seq_one_letter_code
_entity_poly.pdbx_strand_id
1 'polypeptide(L)'
;MESAYLKCHVGPILAKAIADTVVAQPSNPQEYLALYLIHYLNVQEHRTAEDNHLRKAIEIREECAKIRIQKEKAAAETIRRGILHFKERLQKKKEQEKALMEIYEEATAEAEELLEQEDSHHEEPEGADRDGGATGDAADGENPEERITRPQFERRKERLDEARNDFYIAQRFMLYLQKTHIGQLKTTLLDSAERVRVAQAELEALKEIEQQSEEEALRDTKPLPSAQGIIGNGRMSAIATELTARLRVQRVHKRITVIHVLYRVFRCLCYLLFNSTPRATDTPAKVAALIKPAVVVQLLRAFNPVAAYDMNQPLKLERISSKLKGEDEEEADGAVDVFPIPQPKTRQLRRVRRIMRSCLCDAEYICDADPADYFDDDTLGEDELLRDEVARYETAKARRKEIEETVESQTKERGGIVLYALLRFIRAAADYRAARDAWIATLHELSLPIPETEEMPEDDDEDAMRQDDEEPLNDDGEVDYEEINRVQARIGIDEDEALVRIWEARDKQQQGVLQELVQVVAKAANDEEEEDENDEIE
;
A
#
# COMPACT_ATOMS: atom_id res chain seq x y z
N MET A 1 -89.52 -38.48 57.12
CA MET A 1 -88.19 -38.45 57.75
C MET A 1 -87.76 -37.01 57.92
N GLU A 2 -87.20 -36.63 59.07
CA GLU A 2 -87.07 -35.24 59.53
C GLU A 2 -85.97 -34.45 58.81
N SER A 3 -86.34 -33.34 58.15
CA SER A 3 -85.46 -32.45 57.35
C SER A 3 -84.29 -31.83 58.13
N ALA A 4 -84.43 -31.68 59.45
CA ALA A 4 -83.38 -31.12 60.31
C ALA A 4 -82.18 -32.07 60.45
N TYR A 5 -82.42 -33.38 60.51
CA TYR A 5 -81.37 -34.39 60.64
C TYR A 5 -80.45 -34.41 59.41
N LEU A 6 -81.03 -34.33 58.21
CA LEU A 6 -80.28 -34.31 56.94
C LEU A 6 -79.46 -33.03 56.75
N LYS A 7 -79.96 -31.87 57.20
CA LYS A 7 -79.22 -30.59 57.12
C LYS A 7 -77.99 -30.57 58.03
N CYS A 8 -78.08 -31.17 59.22
CA CYS A 8 -76.97 -31.23 60.16
C CYS A 8 -75.85 -32.19 59.72
N HIS A 9 -76.18 -33.30 59.04
CA HIS A 9 -75.20 -34.33 58.70
C HIS A 9 -74.64 -34.25 57.28
N VAL A 10 -75.40 -33.71 56.32
CA VAL A 10 -75.03 -33.74 54.90
C VAL A 10 -74.85 -32.34 54.30
N GLY A 11 -75.05 -31.31 55.12
CA GLY A 11 -74.92 -29.91 54.74
C GLY A 11 -76.16 -29.34 54.03
N PRO A 12 -76.35 -28.01 54.06
CA PRO A 12 -77.60 -27.37 53.64
C PRO A 12 -77.88 -27.50 52.13
N ILE A 13 -76.84 -27.59 51.30
CA ILE A 13 -76.97 -27.72 49.84
C ILE A 13 -77.41 -29.14 49.46
N LEU A 14 -76.78 -30.17 50.03
CA LEU A 14 -77.15 -31.57 49.75
C LEU A 14 -78.52 -31.91 50.32
N ALA A 15 -78.85 -31.41 51.51
CA ALA A 15 -80.17 -31.62 52.11
C ALA A 15 -81.29 -30.97 51.29
N LYS A 16 -81.03 -29.83 50.65
CA LYS A 16 -81.99 -29.19 49.73
C LYS A 16 -82.12 -29.97 48.42
N ALA A 17 -81.01 -30.45 47.84
CA ALA A 17 -81.04 -31.29 46.64
C ALA A 17 -81.77 -32.64 46.86
N ILE A 18 -81.63 -33.26 48.05
CA ILE A 18 -82.37 -34.47 48.42
C ILE A 18 -83.86 -34.18 48.62
N ALA A 19 -84.21 -33.03 49.22
CA ALA A 19 -85.60 -32.64 49.41
C ALA A 19 -86.30 -32.31 48.07
N ASP A 20 -85.62 -31.61 47.17
CA ASP A 20 -86.16 -31.23 45.85
C ASP A 20 -86.30 -32.47 44.93
N THR A 21 -85.51 -33.53 45.15
CA THR A 21 -85.54 -34.76 44.34
C THR A 21 -86.62 -35.77 44.76
N VAL A 22 -87.05 -35.78 46.03
CA VAL A 22 -88.21 -36.58 46.47
C VAL A 22 -89.52 -36.10 45.80
N VAL A 23 -89.56 -34.84 45.37
CA VAL A 23 -90.75 -34.23 44.73
C VAL A 23 -90.81 -34.49 43.21
N ALA A 24 -89.68 -34.77 42.56
CA ALA A 24 -89.59 -34.77 41.09
C ALA A 24 -89.68 -36.15 40.39
N GLN A 25 -89.98 -37.24 41.10
CA GLN A 25 -89.94 -38.63 40.58
C GLN A 25 -88.63 -39.01 39.86
N PRO A 26 -87.61 -39.50 40.58
CA PRO A 26 -86.67 -40.46 40.06
C PRO A 26 -87.06 -41.86 40.57
N SER A 27 -86.98 -42.88 39.72
CA SER A 27 -87.25 -44.28 40.09
C SER A 27 -86.37 -44.80 41.26
N ASN A 28 -85.31 -44.08 41.66
CA ASN A 28 -84.65 -44.23 42.95
C ASN A 28 -83.89 -42.94 43.39
N PRO A 29 -84.31 -42.21 44.44
CA PRO A 29 -83.62 -41.00 44.92
C PRO A 29 -82.21 -41.28 45.48
N GLN A 30 -81.94 -42.51 45.91
CA GLN A 30 -80.61 -42.91 46.40
C GLN A 30 -79.58 -42.95 45.25
N GLU A 31 -80.01 -43.33 44.05
CA GLU A 31 -79.16 -43.41 42.86
C GLU A 31 -78.75 -42.02 42.36
N TYR A 32 -79.69 -41.06 42.35
CA TYR A 32 -79.37 -39.68 42.01
C TYR A 32 -78.40 -39.03 43.00
N LEU A 33 -78.61 -39.25 44.31
CA LEU A 33 -77.69 -38.75 45.34
C LEU A 33 -76.29 -39.36 45.18
N ALA A 34 -76.20 -40.66 44.87
CA ALA A 34 -74.94 -41.33 44.58
C ALA A 34 -74.25 -40.74 43.35
N LEU A 35 -74.97 -40.54 42.23
CA LEU A 35 -74.42 -39.95 41.01
C LEU A 35 -73.97 -38.49 41.21
N TYR A 36 -74.72 -37.69 41.98
CA TYR A 36 -74.33 -36.32 42.31
C TYR A 36 -73.07 -36.29 43.19
N LEU A 37 -72.98 -37.17 44.21
CA LEU A 37 -71.79 -37.28 45.05
C LEU A 37 -70.57 -37.72 44.24
N ILE A 38 -70.73 -38.64 43.29
CA ILE A 38 -69.69 -39.03 42.33
C ILE A 38 -69.29 -37.85 41.45
N HIS A 39 -70.24 -37.10 40.89
CA HIS A 39 -69.94 -35.91 40.08
C HIS A 39 -69.22 -34.83 40.90
N TYR A 40 -69.66 -34.59 42.14
CA TYR A 40 -69.02 -33.63 43.05
C TYR A 40 -67.60 -34.06 43.43
N LEU A 41 -67.37 -35.35 43.70
CA LEU A 41 -66.03 -35.91 43.88
C LEU A 41 -65.17 -35.71 42.64
N ASN A 42 -65.68 -36.05 41.45
CA ASN A 42 -64.96 -35.84 40.19
C ASN A 42 -64.62 -34.36 39.96
N VAL A 43 -65.52 -33.43 40.25
CA VAL A 43 -65.26 -31.98 40.13
C VAL A 43 -64.21 -31.50 41.15
N GLN A 44 -64.25 -32.00 42.38
CA GLN A 44 -63.22 -31.73 43.40
C GLN A 44 -61.86 -32.31 43.00
N GLU A 45 -61.83 -33.54 42.49
CA GLU A 45 -60.63 -34.19 41.95
C GLU A 45 -60.07 -33.45 40.74
N HIS A 46 -60.93 -32.99 39.82
CA HIS A 46 -60.50 -32.17 38.69
C HIS A 46 -59.93 -30.82 39.14
N ARG A 47 -60.56 -30.11 40.09
CA ARG A 47 -60.03 -28.85 40.62
C ARG A 47 -58.68 -29.03 41.31
N THR A 48 -58.55 -30.06 42.14
CA THR A 48 -57.28 -30.36 42.82
C THR A 48 -56.21 -30.81 41.81
N ALA A 49 -56.57 -31.52 40.76
CA ALA A 49 -55.66 -31.88 39.66
C ALA A 49 -55.20 -30.64 38.87
N GLU A 50 -56.10 -29.70 38.58
CA GLU A 50 -55.77 -28.42 37.92
C GLU A 50 -54.84 -27.56 38.79
N ASP A 51 -55.14 -27.42 40.09
CA ASP A 51 -54.29 -26.69 41.04
C ASP A 51 -52.89 -27.34 41.15
N ASN A 52 -52.83 -28.67 41.19
CA ASN A 52 -51.56 -29.40 41.19
C ASN A 52 -50.79 -29.24 39.87
N HIS A 53 -51.48 -29.19 38.73
CA HIS A 53 -50.87 -28.94 37.43
C HIS A 53 -50.31 -27.51 37.34
N LEU A 54 -51.04 -26.52 37.86
CA LEU A 54 -50.59 -25.13 37.92
C LEU A 54 -49.34 -24.99 38.79
N ARG A 55 -49.32 -25.62 39.97
CA ARG A 55 -48.14 -25.63 40.86
C ARG A 55 -46.92 -26.23 40.17
N LYS A 56 -47.06 -27.39 39.53
CA LYS A 56 -45.97 -28.02 38.77
C LYS A 56 -45.47 -27.13 37.64
N ALA A 57 -46.38 -26.46 36.92
CA ALA A 57 -45.99 -25.54 35.85
C ALA A 57 -45.20 -24.32 36.38
N ILE A 58 -45.56 -23.79 37.55
CA ILE A 58 -44.83 -22.70 38.21
C ILE A 58 -43.45 -23.19 38.69
N GLU A 59 -43.37 -24.35 39.32
CA GLU A 59 -42.09 -24.95 39.77
C GLU A 59 -41.13 -25.16 38.59
N ILE A 60 -41.59 -25.76 37.49
CA ILE A 60 -40.79 -25.95 36.28
C ILE A 60 -40.32 -24.59 35.71
N ARG A 61 -41.18 -23.57 35.74
CA ARG A 61 -40.83 -22.22 35.26
C ARG A 61 -39.74 -21.59 36.14
N GLU A 62 -39.83 -21.73 37.46
CA GLU A 62 -38.81 -21.23 38.39
C GLU A 62 -37.48 -21.96 38.22
N GLU A 63 -37.51 -23.29 38.04
CA GLU A 63 -36.30 -24.08 37.78
C GLU A 63 -35.65 -23.69 36.45
N CYS A 64 -36.44 -23.54 35.38
CA CYS A 64 -35.96 -23.06 34.09
C CYS A 64 -35.35 -21.66 34.19
N ALA A 65 -35.97 -20.76 34.96
CA ALA A 65 -35.46 -19.41 35.20
C ALA A 65 -34.12 -19.43 35.95
N LYS A 66 -34.00 -20.25 37.01
CA LYS A 66 -32.74 -20.42 37.76
C LYS A 66 -31.62 -20.96 36.87
N ILE A 67 -31.90 -21.99 36.07
CA ILE A 67 -30.94 -22.57 35.11
C ILE A 67 -30.53 -21.53 34.07
N ARG A 68 -31.49 -20.76 33.55
CA ARG A 68 -31.20 -19.69 32.57
C ARG A 68 -30.28 -18.62 33.14
N ILE A 69 -30.56 -18.14 34.36
CA ILE A 69 -29.72 -17.14 35.04
C ILE A 69 -28.30 -17.67 35.25
N GLN A 70 -28.15 -18.93 35.65
CA GLN A 70 -26.82 -19.55 35.80
C GLN A 70 -26.07 -19.64 34.47
N LYS A 71 -26.75 -20.02 33.38
CA LYS A 71 -26.16 -20.06 32.03
C LYS A 71 -25.77 -18.66 31.55
N GLU A 72 -26.62 -17.65 31.75
CA GLU A 72 -26.32 -16.25 31.41
C GLU A 72 -25.13 -15.72 32.21
N LYS A 73 -25.05 -16.04 33.51
CA LYS A 73 -23.90 -15.69 34.35
C LYS A 73 -22.60 -16.33 33.85
N ALA A 74 -22.63 -17.62 33.50
CA ALA A 74 -21.47 -18.34 32.97
C ALA A 74 -21.02 -17.80 31.60
N ALA A 75 -21.97 -17.45 30.72
CA ALA A 75 -21.69 -16.84 29.43
C ALA A 75 -21.07 -15.44 29.61
N ALA A 76 -21.65 -14.61 30.48
CA ALA A 76 -21.12 -13.28 30.80
C ALA A 76 -19.70 -13.34 31.38
N GLU A 77 -19.41 -14.32 32.24
CA GLU A 77 -18.08 -14.52 32.79
C GLU A 77 -17.07 -14.95 31.71
N THR A 78 -17.46 -15.85 30.80
CA THR A 78 -16.63 -16.27 29.66
C THR A 78 -16.31 -15.10 28.74
N ILE A 79 -17.32 -14.27 28.40
CA ILE A 79 -17.14 -13.06 27.60
C ILE A 79 -16.21 -12.08 28.33
N ARG A 80 -16.40 -11.86 29.63
CA ARG A 80 -15.56 -10.96 30.43
C ARG A 80 -14.09 -11.42 30.46
N ARG A 81 -13.84 -12.71 30.67
CA ARG A 81 -12.49 -13.30 30.60
C ARG A 81 -11.89 -13.13 29.20
N GLY A 82 -12.67 -13.38 28.14
CA GLY A 82 -12.25 -13.17 26.75
C GLY A 82 -11.86 -11.71 26.48
N ILE A 83 -12.66 -10.74 26.94
CA ILE A 83 -12.36 -9.31 26.80
C ILE A 83 -11.09 -8.93 27.56
N LEU A 84 -10.89 -9.44 28.78
CA LEU A 84 -9.68 -9.19 29.56
C LEU A 84 -8.43 -9.71 28.84
N HIS A 85 -8.45 -10.96 28.38
CA HIS A 85 -7.34 -11.52 27.61
C HIS A 85 -7.08 -10.76 26.30
N PHE A 86 -8.14 -10.30 25.62
CA PHE A 86 -7.97 -9.46 24.44
C PHE A 86 -7.30 -8.12 24.77
N LYS A 87 -7.70 -7.47 25.88
CA LYS A 87 -7.08 -6.24 26.35
C LYS A 87 -5.62 -6.43 26.73
N GLU A 88 -5.29 -7.48 27.48
CA GLU A 88 -3.91 -7.84 27.84
C GLU A 88 -3.06 -8.07 26.59
N ARG A 89 -3.58 -8.85 25.62
CA ARG A 89 -2.88 -9.11 24.35
C ARG A 89 -2.68 -7.84 23.53
N LEU A 90 -3.68 -6.96 23.49
CA LEU A 90 -3.59 -5.67 22.80
C LEU A 90 -2.57 -4.76 23.45
N GLN A 91 -2.54 -4.69 24.78
CA GLN A 91 -1.58 -3.90 25.53
C GLN A 91 -0.15 -4.40 25.31
N LYS A 92 0.06 -5.72 25.40
CA LYS A 92 1.36 -6.33 25.10
C LYS A 92 1.83 -6.01 23.67
N LYS A 93 0.91 -6.04 22.69
CA LYS A 93 1.24 -5.62 21.32
C LYS A 93 1.64 -4.15 21.24
N LYS A 94 0.91 -3.26 21.92
CA LYS A 94 1.26 -1.82 21.96
C LYS A 94 2.62 -1.57 22.60
N GLU A 95 2.94 -2.29 23.68
CA GLU A 95 4.24 -2.20 24.34
C GLU A 95 5.37 -2.71 23.41
N GLN A 96 5.13 -3.79 22.67
CA GLN A 96 6.07 -4.30 21.65
C GLN A 96 6.28 -3.30 20.50
N GLU A 97 5.20 -2.73 19.96
CA GLU A 97 5.30 -1.71 18.91
C GLU A 97 6.00 -0.45 19.41
N LYS A 98 5.77 -0.04 20.66
CA LYS A 98 6.49 1.10 21.26
C LYS A 98 7.98 0.82 21.37
N ALA A 99 8.37 -0.36 21.84
CA ALA A 99 9.78 -0.75 21.89
C ALA A 99 10.42 -0.80 20.50
N LEU A 100 9.69 -1.28 19.48
CA LEU A 100 10.16 -1.24 18.09
C LEU A 100 10.27 0.18 17.54
N MET A 101 9.39 1.09 17.96
CA MET A 101 9.49 2.51 17.61
C MET A 101 10.73 3.13 18.22
N GLU A 102 11.02 2.87 19.49
CA GLU A 102 12.21 3.37 20.17
C GLU A 102 13.49 2.88 19.47
N ILE A 103 13.55 1.59 19.09
CA ILE A 103 14.66 1.04 18.29
C ILE A 103 14.74 1.67 16.90
N TYR A 104 13.60 1.95 16.27
CA TYR A 104 13.57 2.60 14.96
C TYR A 104 14.14 4.02 15.03
N GLU A 105 13.72 4.82 16.01
CA GLU A 105 14.21 6.19 16.21
C GLU A 105 15.70 6.21 16.55
N GLU A 106 16.15 5.30 17.40
CA GLU A 106 17.58 5.13 17.73
C GLU A 106 18.40 4.75 16.50
N ALA A 107 17.91 3.81 15.68
CA ALA A 107 18.58 3.42 14.45
C ALA A 107 18.63 4.56 13.42
N THR A 108 17.57 5.35 13.26
CA THR A 108 17.60 6.49 12.33
C THR A 108 18.57 7.57 12.80
N ALA A 109 18.58 7.88 14.10
CA ALA A 109 19.50 8.87 14.67
C ALA A 109 20.97 8.41 14.55
N GLU A 110 21.26 7.14 14.83
CA GLU A 110 22.61 6.59 14.66
C GLU A 110 23.09 6.67 13.20
N ALA A 111 22.20 6.45 12.23
CA ALA A 111 22.55 6.57 10.82
C ALA A 111 22.87 8.01 10.42
N GLU A 112 22.06 8.98 10.88
CA GLU A 112 22.29 10.40 10.67
C GLU A 112 23.63 10.84 11.27
N GLU A 113 23.93 10.44 12.52
CA GLU A 113 25.21 10.73 13.17
C GLU A 113 26.42 10.14 12.43
N LEU A 114 26.30 8.92 11.89
CA LEU A 114 27.37 8.28 11.12
C LEU A 114 27.59 8.95 9.75
N LEU A 115 26.52 9.43 9.11
CA LEU A 115 26.61 10.16 7.84
C LEU A 115 27.26 11.54 8.06
N GLU A 116 26.84 12.28 9.09
CA GLU A 116 27.47 13.56 9.47
C GLU A 116 28.98 13.39 9.77
N GLN A 117 29.36 12.28 10.41
CA GLN A 117 30.76 11.95 10.66
C GLN A 117 31.52 11.63 9.37
N GLU A 118 30.92 10.89 8.44
CA GLU A 118 31.50 10.62 7.12
C GLU A 118 31.78 11.92 6.35
N ASP A 119 30.82 12.85 6.36
CA ASP A 119 30.97 14.16 5.72
C ASP A 119 32.09 14.97 6.38
N SER A 120 32.16 14.98 7.72
CA SER A 120 33.22 15.69 8.46
C SER A 120 34.64 15.13 8.21
N HIS A 121 34.75 13.83 7.92
CA HIS A 121 36.02 13.18 7.59
C HIS A 121 36.43 13.38 6.13
N HIS A 122 35.48 13.73 5.24
CA HIS A 122 35.78 14.14 3.87
C HIS A 122 36.18 15.62 3.75
N GLU A 123 35.89 16.45 4.76
CA GLU A 123 36.27 17.87 4.79
C GLU A 123 37.72 18.16 5.26
N GLU A 124 38.46 17.19 5.84
CA GLU A 124 39.90 17.32 6.15
C GLU A 124 40.65 15.99 5.81
N PRO A 125 41.71 15.96 4.96
CA PRO A 125 42.75 16.99 4.77
C PRO A 125 43.18 17.25 3.30
N GLU A 126 43.00 18.46 2.76
CA GLU A 126 43.83 18.94 1.63
C GLU A 126 45.16 19.46 2.16
N GLY A 127 46.02 18.51 2.52
CA GLY A 127 47.45 18.68 2.74
C GLY A 127 48.23 17.73 1.83
N ALA A 128 47.98 17.76 0.52
CA ALA A 128 48.75 17.03 -0.47
C ALA A 128 48.80 17.82 -1.79
N ASP A 129 49.93 18.51 -1.99
CA ASP A 129 50.56 18.87 -3.26
C ASP A 129 49.65 19.03 -4.49
N ARG A 130 49.13 20.26 -4.65
CA ARG A 130 48.83 20.83 -5.96
C ARG A 130 50.15 21.02 -6.73
N ASP A 131 50.57 20.00 -7.45
CA ASP A 131 51.60 20.15 -8.47
C ASP A 131 51.29 19.21 -9.64
N GLY A 132 50.81 19.76 -10.76
CA GLY A 132 50.52 18.94 -11.95
C GLY A 132 49.53 19.50 -12.99
N GLY A 133 49.61 20.79 -13.30
CA GLY A 133 49.21 21.46 -14.55
C GLY A 133 48.13 20.88 -15.48
N ALA A 134 47.07 21.67 -15.67
CA ALA A 134 46.62 22.10 -17.00
C ALA A 134 45.79 23.39 -16.86
N THR A 135 46.47 24.53 -16.79
CA THR A 135 45.88 25.84 -17.12
C THR A 135 45.55 25.83 -18.62
N GLY A 136 44.30 25.50 -18.94
CA GLY A 136 43.68 25.81 -20.22
C GLY A 136 42.82 27.06 -20.06
N ASP A 137 43.45 28.23 -20.12
CA ASP A 137 42.77 29.47 -20.47
C ASP A 137 42.18 29.30 -21.89
N ALA A 138 40.87 29.09 -21.96
CA ALA A 138 40.02 29.46 -23.10
C ALA A 138 38.92 30.34 -22.48
N ALA A 139 39.08 31.66 -22.46
CA ALA A 139 38.76 32.55 -23.58
C ALA A 139 37.37 32.26 -24.17
N ASP A 140 36.35 32.82 -23.50
CA ASP A 140 35.33 33.66 -24.12
C ASP A 140 34.57 33.03 -25.30
N GLY A 141 33.72 32.08 -24.96
CA GLY A 141 32.76 31.43 -25.85
C GLY A 141 31.85 30.53 -25.04
N GLU A 142 31.14 31.09 -24.06
CA GLU A 142 30.13 30.34 -23.30
C GLU A 142 29.03 29.89 -24.26
N ASN A 143 29.11 28.63 -24.66
CA ASN A 143 28.07 27.97 -25.43
C ASN A 143 26.79 27.97 -24.56
N PRO A 144 25.63 28.46 -25.02
CA PRO A 144 24.40 28.50 -24.21
C PRO A 144 24.00 27.13 -23.64
N GLU A 145 24.40 26.04 -24.30
CA GLU A 145 24.22 24.66 -23.81
C GLU A 145 25.05 24.35 -22.54
N GLU A 146 26.22 24.96 -22.34
CA GLU A 146 27.05 24.76 -21.12
C GLU A 146 26.48 25.49 -19.90
N ARG A 147 25.73 26.59 -20.10
CA ARG A 147 25.08 27.34 -19.01
C ARG A 147 23.90 26.59 -18.39
N ILE A 148 23.16 25.78 -19.16
CA ILE A 148 21.99 25.02 -18.69
C ILE A 148 22.41 23.64 -18.14
N THR A 149 23.42 23.01 -18.75
CA THR A 149 23.83 21.64 -18.39
C THR A 149 24.59 21.55 -17.07
N ARG A 150 25.33 22.58 -16.68
CA ARG A 150 26.11 22.59 -15.42
C ARG A 150 25.24 22.66 -14.15
N PRO A 151 24.24 23.56 -14.03
CA PRO A 151 23.29 23.55 -12.92
C PRO A 151 22.50 22.25 -12.82
N GLN A 152 22.11 21.67 -13.96
CA GLN A 152 21.41 20.38 -13.99
C GLN A 152 22.28 19.22 -13.49
N PHE A 153 23.57 19.21 -13.86
CA PHE A 153 24.54 18.23 -13.35
C PHE A 153 24.70 18.32 -11.82
N GLU A 154 24.88 19.53 -11.29
CA GLU A 154 25.01 19.78 -9.85
C GLU A 154 23.73 19.33 -9.10
N ARG A 155 22.54 19.71 -9.58
CA ARG A 155 21.25 19.25 -9.01
C ARG A 155 21.11 17.73 -9.02
N ARG A 156 21.54 17.03 -10.09
CA ARG A 156 21.46 15.55 -10.15
C ARG A 156 22.43 14.89 -9.18
N LYS A 157 23.61 15.48 -8.96
CA LYS A 157 24.57 15.02 -7.95
C LYS A 157 24.02 15.22 -6.53
N GLU A 158 23.45 16.38 -6.23
CA GLU A 158 22.79 16.64 -4.93
C GLU A 158 21.67 15.63 -4.67
N ARG A 159 20.78 15.39 -5.66
CA ARG A 159 19.72 14.37 -5.56
C ARG A 159 20.29 12.96 -5.31
N LEU A 160 21.44 12.63 -5.89
CA LEU A 160 22.11 11.35 -5.64
C LEU A 160 22.59 11.24 -4.20
N ASP A 161 23.24 12.27 -3.67
CA ASP A 161 23.75 12.30 -2.30
C ASP A 161 22.59 12.28 -1.27
N GLU A 162 21.50 13.02 -1.52
CA GLU A 162 20.29 12.97 -0.70
C GLU A 162 19.66 11.56 -0.70
N ALA A 163 19.46 10.97 -1.88
CA ALA A 163 18.86 9.63 -2.00
C ALA A 163 19.75 8.53 -1.38
N ARG A 164 21.07 8.70 -1.47
CA ARG A 164 22.06 7.85 -0.79
C ARG A 164 21.87 7.91 0.73
N ASN A 165 21.78 9.11 1.29
CA ASN A 165 21.61 9.32 2.73
C ASN A 165 20.29 8.72 3.22
N ASP A 166 19.19 9.00 2.52
CA ASP A 166 17.87 8.43 2.81
C ASP A 166 17.87 6.89 2.80
N PHE A 167 18.59 6.29 1.85
CA PHE A 167 18.74 4.84 1.79
C PHE A 167 19.44 4.30 3.02
N TYR A 168 20.58 4.88 3.42
CA TYR A 168 21.33 4.41 4.57
C TYR A 168 20.58 4.58 5.89
N ILE A 169 19.85 5.69 6.05
CA ILE A 169 18.95 5.91 7.20
C ILE A 169 17.88 4.82 7.26
N ALA A 170 17.22 4.53 6.13
CA ALA A 170 16.18 3.50 6.07
C ALA A 170 16.74 2.07 6.24
N GLN A 171 17.97 1.83 5.79
CA GLN A 171 18.66 0.55 5.86
C GLN A 171 19.13 0.23 7.28
N ARG A 172 19.49 1.23 8.10
CA ARG A 172 20.00 1.02 9.47
C ARG A 172 19.05 0.20 10.34
N PHE A 173 17.75 0.45 10.26
CA PHE A 173 16.76 -0.32 11.03
C PHE A 173 16.71 -1.81 10.62
N MET A 174 17.07 -2.17 9.38
CA MET A 174 17.05 -3.56 8.91
C MET A 174 18.02 -4.46 9.71
N LEU A 175 19.07 -3.89 10.29
CA LEU A 175 20.03 -4.60 11.16
C LEU A 175 19.37 -5.15 12.43
N TYR A 176 18.42 -4.40 13.00
CA TYR A 176 17.71 -4.77 14.22
C TYR A 176 16.52 -5.69 13.96
N LEU A 177 16.19 -5.92 12.69
CA LEU A 177 15.00 -6.66 12.29
C LEU A 177 15.16 -8.16 12.58
N GLN A 178 14.19 -8.75 13.28
CA GLN A 178 14.18 -10.17 13.62
C GLN A 178 13.32 -10.98 12.65
N LYS A 179 13.70 -12.25 12.41
CA LYS A 179 12.93 -13.18 11.57
C LYS A 179 11.47 -13.38 12.04
N THR A 180 11.21 -13.19 13.34
CA THR A 180 9.87 -13.27 13.93
C THR A 180 8.97 -12.16 13.42
N HIS A 181 9.49 -10.95 13.20
CA HIS A 181 8.73 -9.81 12.68
C HIS A 181 8.26 -10.07 11.25
N ILE A 182 9.17 -10.48 10.35
CA ILE A 182 8.79 -10.88 8.97
C ILE A 182 7.82 -12.07 8.99
N GLY A 183 8.03 -13.03 9.90
CA GLY A 183 7.11 -14.15 10.09
C GLY A 183 5.69 -13.73 10.44
N GLN A 184 5.53 -12.74 11.33
CA GLN A 184 4.22 -12.20 11.72
C GLN A 184 3.54 -11.43 10.59
N LEU A 185 4.29 -10.62 9.84
CA LEU A 185 3.77 -9.93 8.65
C LEU A 185 3.33 -10.94 7.58
N LYS A 186 4.13 -11.99 7.34
CA LYS A 186 3.77 -13.09 6.44
C LYS A 186 2.48 -13.80 6.86
N THR A 187 2.29 -14.11 8.14
CA THR A 187 1.03 -14.69 8.61
C THR A 187 -0.14 -13.72 8.45
N THR A 188 0.08 -12.43 8.70
CA THR A 188 -0.95 -11.39 8.55
C THR A 188 -1.41 -11.27 7.11
N LEU A 189 -0.48 -11.35 6.14
CA LEU A 189 -0.78 -11.36 4.71
C LEU A 189 -1.66 -12.56 4.35
N LEU A 190 -1.32 -13.76 4.84
CA LEU A 190 -2.09 -14.98 4.57
C LEU A 190 -3.49 -14.93 5.19
N ASP A 191 -3.59 -14.52 6.45
CA ASP A 191 -4.86 -14.40 7.18
C ASP A 191 -5.81 -13.37 6.53
N SER A 192 -5.25 -12.43 5.77
CA SER A 192 -5.98 -11.32 5.15
C SER A 192 -5.98 -11.38 3.63
N ALA A 193 -5.65 -12.53 3.04
CA ALA A 193 -5.52 -12.71 1.59
C ALA A 193 -6.77 -12.27 0.81
N GLU A 194 -7.96 -12.52 1.35
CA GLU A 194 -9.21 -12.12 0.69
C GLU A 194 -9.37 -10.60 0.62
N ARG A 195 -8.90 -9.86 1.63
CA ARG A 195 -8.92 -8.38 1.59
C ARG A 195 -7.96 -7.84 0.55
N VAL A 196 -6.82 -8.50 0.36
CA VAL A 196 -5.88 -8.17 -0.72
C VAL A 196 -6.52 -8.42 -2.07
N ARG A 197 -7.20 -9.56 -2.25
CA ARG A 197 -7.89 -9.92 -3.50
C ARG A 197 -8.96 -8.88 -3.87
N VAL A 198 -9.74 -8.41 -2.89
CA VAL A 198 -10.73 -7.34 -3.11
C VAL A 198 -10.05 -6.04 -3.54
N ALA A 199 -8.98 -5.63 -2.87
CA ALA A 199 -8.23 -4.43 -3.24
C ALA A 199 -7.57 -4.53 -4.63
N GLN A 200 -7.09 -5.72 -5.02
CA GLN A 200 -6.57 -5.98 -6.37
C GLN A 200 -7.68 -5.80 -7.43
N ALA A 201 -8.87 -6.35 -7.20
CA ALA A 201 -9.99 -6.19 -8.13
C ALA A 201 -10.44 -4.73 -8.27
N GLU A 202 -10.38 -3.94 -7.19
CA GLU A 202 -10.62 -2.50 -7.24
C GLU A 202 -9.57 -1.76 -8.08
N LEU A 203 -8.30 -2.16 -7.98
CA LEU A 203 -7.22 -1.61 -8.80
C LEU A 203 -7.37 -1.97 -10.28
N GLU A 204 -7.70 -3.22 -10.59
CA GLU A 204 -7.97 -3.69 -11.95
C GLU A 204 -9.10 -2.87 -12.60
N ALA A 205 -10.20 -2.67 -11.88
CA ALA A 205 -11.32 -1.86 -12.36
C ALA A 205 -10.91 -0.41 -12.67
N LEU A 206 -9.98 0.17 -11.90
CA LEU A 206 -9.49 1.52 -12.15
C LEU A 206 -8.55 1.60 -13.34
N LYS A 207 -7.68 0.60 -13.50
CA LYS A 207 -6.84 0.51 -14.69
C LYS A 207 -7.69 0.42 -15.95
N GLU A 208 -8.73 -0.43 -15.97
CA GLU A 208 -9.64 -0.54 -17.13
C GLU A 208 -10.28 0.81 -17.49
N ILE A 209 -10.63 1.60 -16.48
CA ILE A 209 -11.23 2.93 -16.68
C ILE A 209 -10.20 3.94 -17.19
N GLU A 210 -9.00 3.96 -16.61
CA GLU A 210 -7.93 4.85 -17.06
C GLU A 210 -7.54 4.51 -18.51
N GLN A 211 -7.46 3.23 -18.87
CA GLN A 211 -7.24 2.78 -20.26
C GLN A 211 -8.35 3.26 -21.20
N GLN A 212 -9.62 3.09 -20.81
CA GLN A 212 -10.75 3.57 -21.61
C GLN A 212 -10.69 5.09 -21.82
N SER A 213 -10.31 5.85 -20.78
CA SER A 213 -10.19 7.31 -20.90
C SER A 213 -9.08 7.75 -21.85
N GLU A 214 -7.95 7.03 -21.91
CA GLU A 214 -6.89 7.32 -22.89
C GLU A 214 -7.32 6.97 -24.30
N GLU A 215 -7.94 5.81 -24.49
CA GLU A 215 -8.46 5.41 -25.80
C GLU A 215 -9.48 6.42 -26.33
N GLU A 216 -10.31 7.01 -25.45
CA GLU A 216 -11.24 8.08 -25.80
C GLU A 216 -10.48 9.37 -26.16
N ALA A 217 -9.50 9.80 -25.36
CA ALA A 217 -8.70 10.99 -25.65
C ALA A 217 -7.94 10.88 -27.00
N LEU A 218 -7.39 9.70 -27.32
CA LEU A 218 -6.74 9.43 -28.60
C LEU A 218 -7.72 9.40 -29.80
N ARG A 219 -9.02 9.14 -29.57
CA ARG A 219 -10.04 9.20 -30.63
C ARG A 219 -10.47 10.62 -30.94
N ASP A 220 -10.49 11.50 -29.94
CA ASP A 220 -10.87 12.91 -30.11
C ASP A 220 -9.75 13.76 -30.75
N THR A 221 -8.49 13.34 -30.67
CA THR A 221 -7.34 14.02 -31.31
C THR A 221 -7.11 13.64 -32.77
N LYS A 222 -7.77 12.61 -33.30
CA LYS A 222 -7.74 12.30 -34.74
C LYS A 222 -8.71 13.22 -35.50
N PRO A 223 -8.27 13.97 -36.53
CA PRO A 223 -9.18 14.78 -37.31
C PRO A 223 -10.16 13.87 -38.07
N LEU A 224 -11.44 13.94 -37.70
CA LEU A 224 -12.51 13.22 -38.39
C LEU A 224 -12.53 13.60 -39.88
N PRO A 225 -12.43 12.62 -40.82
CA PRO A 225 -12.76 12.89 -42.21
C PRO A 225 -14.28 13.11 -42.31
N SER A 226 -14.64 14.29 -42.79
CA SER A 226 -15.95 14.73 -43.31
C SER A 226 -17.18 13.85 -43.05
N ALA A 227 -18.10 14.41 -42.26
CA ALA A 227 -19.56 14.38 -42.43
C ALA A 227 -20.20 13.13 -43.09
N GLN A 228 -20.72 12.21 -42.27
CA GLN A 228 -22.13 11.75 -42.27
C GLN A 228 -22.30 10.49 -41.40
N GLY A 229 -23.15 10.58 -40.37
CA GLY A 229 -23.51 9.49 -39.44
C GLY A 229 -22.43 9.30 -38.37
N ILE A 230 -22.70 9.46 -37.08
CA ILE A 230 -23.45 8.52 -36.26
C ILE A 230 -23.98 9.27 -35.03
N ILE A 231 -25.29 9.44 -34.96
CA ILE A 231 -26.00 9.69 -33.71
C ILE A 231 -25.96 8.36 -32.94
N GLY A 232 -25.01 8.20 -32.02
CA GLY A 232 -24.87 6.95 -31.27
C GLY A 232 -23.76 6.90 -30.21
N ASN A 233 -22.64 7.60 -30.39
CA ASN A 233 -21.46 7.36 -29.54
C ASN A 233 -21.31 8.30 -28.33
N GLY A 234 -22.09 9.39 -28.23
CA GLY A 234 -22.01 10.32 -27.10
C GLY A 234 -22.55 9.78 -25.76
N ARG A 235 -23.20 8.61 -25.75
CA ARG A 235 -23.75 8.02 -24.50
C ARG A 235 -22.75 7.15 -23.73
N MET A 236 -21.74 6.58 -24.39
CA MET A 236 -20.68 5.82 -23.69
C MET A 236 -19.70 6.77 -23.00
N SER A 237 -19.33 7.87 -23.68
CA SER A 237 -18.46 8.94 -23.13
C SER A 237 -19.02 9.57 -21.85
N ALA A 238 -20.34 9.82 -21.78
CA ALA A 238 -20.98 10.36 -20.57
C ALA A 238 -20.99 9.34 -19.42
N ILE A 239 -21.13 8.05 -19.71
CA ILE A 239 -21.13 7.00 -18.67
C ILE A 239 -19.72 6.76 -18.17
N ALA A 240 -18.70 6.73 -19.03
CA ALA A 240 -17.30 6.61 -18.65
C ALA A 240 -16.85 7.82 -17.83
N THR A 241 -17.08 9.05 -18.31
CA THR A 241 -16.79 10.27 -17.53
C THR A 241 -17.60 10.35 -16.22
N GLU A 242 -18.86 9.91 -16.19
CA GLU A 242 -19.65 9.82 -14.96
C GLU A 242 -19.15 8.71 -14.02
N LEU A 243 -18.63 7.58 -14.54
CA LEU A 243 -18.02 6.51 -13.73
C LEU A 243 -16.67 6.96 -13.16
N THR A 244 -15.83 7.60 -13.99
CA THR A 244 -14.55 8.20 -13.60
C THR A 244 -14.76 9.28 -12.57
N ALA A 245 -15.77 10.15 -12.75
CA ALA A 245 -16.17 11.12 -11.74
C ALA A 245 -16.69 10.44 -10.47
N ARG A 246 -17.52 9.39 -10.57
CA ARG A 246 -18.03 8.66 -9.40
C ARG A 246 -16.94 7.91 -8.63
N LEU A 247 -15.92 7.38 -9.29
CA LEU A 247 -14.80 6.66 -8.67
C LEU A 247 -13.73 7.62 -8.12
N ARG A 248 -13.41 8.72 -8.84
CA ARG A 248 -12.61 9.84 -8.30
C ARG A 248 -13.30 10.47 -7.08
N VAL A 249 -14.63 10.57 -7.07
CA VAL A 249 -15.42 11.04 -5.91
C VAL A 249 -15.52 10.00 -4.79
N GLN A 250 -15.28 8.71 -5.07
CA GLN A 250 -15.35 7.64 -4.06
C GLN A 250 -14.02 7.34 -3.36
N ARG A 251 -12.86 7.74 -3.91
CA ARG A 251 -11.58 7.57 -3.23
C ARG A 251 -11.42 8.59 -2.11
N VAL A 252 -11.94 8.20 -0.97
CA VAL A 252 -11.70 8.88 0.28
C VAL A 252 -10.34 8.38 0.79
N HIS A 253 -9.24 9.03 0.39
CA HIS A 253 -7.85 8.78 0.85
C HIS A 253 -7.69 8.76 2.38
N LYS A 254 -8.76 9.10 3.12
CA LYS A 254 -8.87 8.93 4.58
C LYS A 254 -8.73 7.48 5.06
N ARG A 255 -8.85 6.47 4.19
CA ARG A 255 -8.67 5.05 4.59
C ARG A 255 -7.86 4.27 3.56
N ILE A 256 -6.56 4.21 3.79
CA ILE A 256 -5.62 3.38 3.04
C ILE A 256 -5.76 1.91 3.46
N THR A 257 -5.80 1.02 2.47
CA THR A 257 -5.85 -0.44 2.69
C THR A 257 -4.45 -0.96 3.02
N VAL A 258 -4.04 -0.85 4.28
CA VAL A 258 -2.68 -1.21 4.75
C VAL A 258 -2.28 -2.66 4.45
N ILE A 259 -3.24 -3.58 4.36
CA ILE A 259 -2.93 -4.98 3.99
C ILE A 259 -2.53 -5.10 2.51
N HIS A 260 -3.08 -4.24 1.65
CA HIS A 260 -2.68 -4.17 0.26
C HIS A 260 -1.29 -3.50 0.13
N VAL A 261 -0.98 -2.50 0.96
CA VAL A 261 0.39 -1.97 1.12
C VAL A 261 1.37 -3.08 1.53
N LEU A 262 1.04 -3.88 2.55
CA LEU A 262 1.84 -5.05 2.96
C LEU A 262 2.11 -6.01 1.81
N TYR A 263 1.07 -6.31 1.02
CA TYR A 263 1.21 -7.16 -0.15
C TYR A 263 2.18 -6.55 -1.17
N ARG A 264 2.03 -5.27 -1.55
CA ARG A 264 2.92 -4.57 -2.48
C ARG A 264 4.37 -4.51 -1.98
N VAL A 265 4.59 -4.16 -0.71
CA VAL A 265 5.91 -4.16 -0.07
C VAL A 265 6.57 -5.54 -0.20
N PHE A 266 5.85 -6.61 0.13
CA PHE A 266 6.38 -7.97 0.00
C PHE A 266 6.62 -8.43 -1.43
N ARG A 267 5.82 -7.97 -2.41
CA ARG A 267 6.11 -8.18 -3.84
C ARG A 267 7.39 -7.48 -4.26
N CYS A 268 7.55 -6.21 -3.90
CA CYS A 268 8.75 -5.44 -4.21
C CYS A 268 10.00 -6.11 -3.61
N LEU A 269 9.94 -6.60 -2.37
CA LEU A 269 11.03 -7.42 -1.80
C LEU A 269 11.32 -8.68 -2.62
N CYS A 270 10.29 -9.35 -3.12
CA CYS A 270 10.49 -10.53 -3.97
C CYS A 270 11.11 -10.17 -5.33
N TYR A 271 10.87 -8.99 -5.86
CA TYR A 271 11.51 -8.50 -7.08
C TYR A 271 12.99 -8.17 -6.82
N LEU A 272 13.27 -7.38 -5.80
CA LEU A 272 14.63 -6.95 -5.45
C LEU A 272 15.53 -8.11 -5.00
N LEU A 273 15.03 -8.99 -4.13
CA LEU A 273 15.87 -9.98 -3.45
C LEU A 273 15.90 -11.36 -4.12
N PHE A 274 14.87 -11.69 -4.91
CA PHE A 274 14.71 -13.04 -5.47
C PHE A 274 14.54 -13.09 -6.99
N ASN A 275 14.60 -11.94 -7.68
CA ASN A 275 14.37 -11.85 -9.13
C ASN A 275 13.06 -12.55 -9.56
N SER A 276 12.01 -12.39 -8.75
CA SER A 276 10.72 -13.03 -9.05
C SER A 276 10.00 -12.33 -10.21
N THR A 277 9.12 -13.07 -10.88
CA THR A 277 8.26 -12.52 -11.96
C THR A 277 6.88 -12.15 -11.42
N PRO A 278 6.10 -11.28 -12.10
CA PRO A 278 4.75 -10.93 -11.69
C PRO A 278 3.84 -12.14 -11.50
N ARG A 279 3.93 -13.14 -12.39
CA ARG A 279 3.20 -14.41 -12.28
C ARG A 279 3.59 -15.23 -11.04
N ALA A 280 4.82 -15.09 -10.56
CA ALA A 280 5.28 -15.73 -9.33
C ALA A 280 4.82 -14.97 -8.06
N THR A 281 4.33 -13.74 -8.18
CA THR A 281 3.93 -12.88 -7.06
C THR A 281 2.48 -12.39 -7.14
N ASP A 282 1.69 -12.87 -8.10
CA ASP A 282 0.31 -12.44 -8.40
C ASP A 282 -0.71 -12.61 -7.26
N THR A 283 -0.41 -13.45 -6.26
CA THR A 283 -1.32 -13.79 -5.18
C THR A 283 -0.61 -13.75 -3.82
N PRO A 284 -1.32 -13.40 -2.73
CA PRO A 284 -0.75 -13.38 -1.37
C PRO A 284 -0.08 -14.70 -0.97
N ALA A 285 -0.65 -15.83 -1.40
CA ALA A 285 -0.13 -17.15 -1.11
C ALA A 285 1.21 -17.42 -1.80
N LYS A 286 1.37 -17.01 -3.07
CA LYS A 286 2.65 -17.18 -3.79
C LYS A 286 3.74 -16.28 -3.23
N VAL A 287 3.41 -15.02 -2.92
CA VAL A 287 4.34 -14.09 -2.26
C VAL A 287 4.80 -14.66 -0.91
N ALA A 288 3.86 -15.11 -0.08
CA ALA A 288 4.18 -15.75 1.19
C ALA A 288 5.05 -17.01 1.01
N ALA A 289 4.85 -17.80 -0.04
CA ALA A 289 5.66 -18.99 -0.31
C ALA A 289 7.13 -18.67 -0.61
N LEU A 290 7.40 -17.56 -1.32
CA LEU A 290 8.75 -17.08 -1.61
C LEU A 290 9.46 -16.53 -0.37
N ILE A 291 8.71 -15.87 0.52
CA ILE A 291 9.26 -15.23 1.72
C ILE A 291 9.66 -16.29 2.76
N LYS A 292 10.96 -16.51 2.90
CA LYS A 292 11.59 -17.23 4.01
C LYS A 292 12.13 -16.21 5.03
N PRO A 293 11.49 -16.03 6.21
CA PRO A 293 11.81 -14.91 7.10
C PRO A 293 13.29 -14.78 7.51
N ALA A 294 14.00 -15.89 7.72
CA ALA A 294 15.42 -15.83 8.08
C ALA A 294 16.29 -15.37 6.90
N VAL A 295 16.02 -15.88 5.69
CA VAL A 295 16.76 -15.51 4.47
C VAL A 295 16.49 -14.05 4.11
N VAL A 296 15.24 -13.61 4.18
CA VAL A 296 14.86 -12.22 3.91
C VAL A 296 15.59 -11.26 4.84
N VAL A 297 15.65 -11.56 6.15
CA VAL A 297 16.39 -10.71 7.09
C VAL A 297 17.88 -10.65 6.77
N GLN A 298 18.51 -11.77 6.42
CA GLN A 298 19.92 -11.79 6.01
C GLN A 298 20.15 -10.93 4.76
N LEU A 299 19.30 -11.09 3.75
CA LEU A 299 19.40 -10.32 2.51
C LEU A 299 19.15 -8.83 2.74
N LEU A 300 18.14 -8.44 3.53
CA LEU A 300 17.83 -7.05 3.83
C LEU A 300 18.97 -6.31 4.52
N ARG A 301 19.75 -7.00 5.37
CA ARG A 301 20.87 -6.41 6.09
C ARG A 301 22.05 -6.10 5.18
N ALA A 302 22.32 -7.00 4.22
CA ALA A 302 23.42 -6.88 3.28
C ALA A 302 23.06 -6.10 2.00
N PHE A 303 21.76 -5.85 1.75
CA PHE A 303 21.26 -5.34 0.49
C PHE A 303 21.87 -4.00 0.07
N ASN A 304 22.42 -3.94 -1.14
CA ASN A 304 22.89 -2.72 -1.79
C ASN A 304 22.22 -2.57 -3.17
N PRO A 305 21.53 -1.45 -3.45
CA PRO A 305 20.88 -1.24 -4.75
C PRO A 305 21.83 -0.77 -5.86
N VAL A 306 23.06 -0.35 -5.54
CA VAL A 306 23.99 0.30 -6.49
C VAL A 306 25.25 -0.53 -6.77
N ALA A 307 25.57 -1.53 -5.95
CA ALA A 307 26.74 -2.38 -6.16
C ALA A 307 26.49 -3.82 -5.72
N ALA A 308 27.29 -4.76 -6.22
CA ALA A 308 27.33 -6.11 -5.69
C ALA A 308 27.72 -6.13 -4.19
N TYR A 309 27.18 -7.10 -3.46
CA TYR A 309 27.34 -7.16 -1.99
C TYR A 309 27.39 -8.60 -1.47
N ASP A 310 28.08 -8.80 -0.35
CA ASP A 310 28.18 -10.11 0.30
C ASP A 310 27.19 -10.24 1.46
N MET A 311 26.54 -11.38 1.58
CA MET A 311 25.60 -11.66 2.69
C MET A 311 26.22 -11.54 4.09
N ASN A 312 27.54 -11.66 4.18
CA ASN A 312 28.29 -11.65 5.44
C ASN A 312 29.13 -10.38 5.62
N GLN A 313 29.17 -9.47 4.63
CA GLN A 313 29.93 -8.24 4.78
C GLN A 313 29.03 -7.08 5.21
N PRO A 314 29.45 -6.33 6.23
CA PRO A 314 28.77 -5.11 6.63
C PRO A 314 28.83 -4.03 5.53
N LEU A 315 27.77 -3.24 5.42
CA LEU A 315 27.69 -2.10 4.48
C LEU A 315 28.60 -0.95 4.91
N LYS A 316 28.85 0.04 4.02
CA LYS A 316 29.86 1.11 4.23
C LYS A 316 29.79 1.78 5.61
N LEU A 317 28.59 2.12 6.10
CA LEU A 317 28.40 2.72 7.43
C LEU A 317 28.77 1.78 8.59
N GLU A 318 28.60 0.48 8.44
CA GLU A 318 29.03 -0.49 9.45
C GLU A 318 30.57 -0.58 9.52
N ARG A 319 31.28 -0.43 8.38
CA ARG A 319 32.75 -0.31 8.37
C ARG A 319 33.24 0.94 9.09
N ILE A 320 32.51 2.05 8.99
CA ILE A 320 32.81 3.30 9.72
C ILE A 320 32.56 3.08 11.22
N SER A 321 31.44 2.46 11.60
CA SER A 321 31.13 2.11 12.99
C SER A 321 32.20 1.18 13.63
N SER A 322 32.68 0.16 12.91
CA SER A 322 33.75 -0.74 13.38
C SER A 322 35.07 0.00 13.61
N LYS A 323 35.47 0.86 12.65
CA LYS A 323 36.68 1.69 12.75
C LYS A 323 36.63 2.65 13.94
N LEU A 324 35.47 3.26 14.21
CA LEU A 324 35.27 4.18 15.34
C LEU A 324 35.29 3.48 16.71
N LYS A 325 34.85 2.22 16.77
CA LYS A 325 34.88 1.42 18.01
C LYS A 325 36.28 0.92 18.37
N GLY A 326 37.28 1.14 17.52
CA GLY A 326 38.64 0.63 17.73
C GLY A 326 38.70 -0.90 17.71
N GLU A 327 37.68 -1.54 17.13
CA GLU A 327 37.71 -2.96 16.82
C GLU A 327 38.51 -3.09 15.52
N ASP A 328 39.85 -3.15 15.64
CA ASP A 328 40.69 -3.67 14.57
C ASP A 328 40.19 -5.10 14.30
N GLU A 329 39.47 -5.29 13.19
CA GLU A 329 39.14 -6.62 12.74
C GLU A 329 40.46 -7.33 12.43
N GLU A 330 40.88 -8.20 13.36
CA GLU A 330 41.61 -9.41 13.00
C GLU A 330 40.88 -9.99 11.79
N GLU A 331 41.59 -10.07 10.65
CA GLU A 331 41.12 -10.75 9.45
C GLU A 331 40.41 -12.03 9.88
N ALA A 332 39.08 -12.04 9.81
CA ALA A 332 38.28 -13.22 10.09
C ALA A 332 38.53 -14.19 8.95
N ASP A 333 39.62 -14.94 9.09
CA ASP A 333 40.06 -16.03 8.24
C ASP A 333 38.98 -17.13 8.29
N GLY A 334 38.01 -16.95 7.39
CA GLY A 334 36.76 -17.70 7.34
C GLY A 334 35.93 -17.32 6.13
N ALA A 335 36.57 -16.91 5.03
CA ALA A 335 35.93 -16.75 3.73
C ALA A 335 35.44 -18.11 3.25
N VAL A 336 34.21 -18.47 3.62
CA VAL A 336 33.42 -19.36 2.79
C VAL A 336 33.28 -18.62 1.46
N ASP A 337 33.72 -19.23 0.36
CA ASP A 337 33.48 -18.75 -1.01
C ASP A 337 31.97 -18.58 -1.23
N VAL A 338 31.45 -17.42 -0.82
CA VAL A 338 30.09 -16.98 -1.13
C VAL A 338 30.25 -16.02 -2.28
N PHE A 339 29.75 -16.41 -3.44
CA PHE A 339 29.70 -15.52 -4.59
C PHE A 339 28.94 -14.25 -4.20
N PRO A 340 29.48 -13.06 -4.54
CA PRO A 340 28.81 -11.80 -4.24
C PRO A 340 27.43 -11.81 -4.87
N ILE A 341 26.45 -11.35 -4.11
CA ILE A 341 25.09 -11.18 -4.63
C ILE A 341 25.16 -10.04 -5.64
N PRO A 342 24.77 -10.28 -6.91
CA PRO A 342 24.78 -9.22 -7.90
C PRO A 342 23.77 -8.15 -7.50
N GLN A 343 24.04 -6.92 -7.91
CA GLN A 343 23.07 -5.84 -7.79
C GLN A 343 21.73 -6.23 -8.45
N PRO A 344 20.60 -5.73 -7.94
CA PRO A 344 19.33 -6.00 -8.58
C PRO A 344 19.29 -5.34 -9.97
N LYS A 345 18.68 -6.02 -10.93
CA LYS A 345 18.64 -5.58 -12.34
C LYS A 345 17.91 -4.26 -12.49
N THR A 346 18.32 -3.42 -13.45
CA THR A 346 17.68 -2.11 -13.72
C THR A 346 16.16 -2.27 -13.93
N ARG A 347 15.74 -3.30 -14.66
CA ARG A 347 14.32 -3.63 -14.87
C ARG A 347 13.54 -3.91 -13.57
N GLN A 348 14.16 -4.59 -12.61
CA GLN A 348 13.51 -4.87 -11.32
C GLN A 348 13.26 -3.57 -10.56
N LEU A 349 14.24 -2.66 -10.59
CA LEU A 349 14.12 -1.36 -9.95
C LEU A 349 13.05 -0.50 -10.61
N ARG A 350 13.01 -0.44 -11.95
CA ARG A 350 11.93 0.24 -12.69
C ARG A 350 10.56 -0.28 -12.28
N ARG A 351 10.38 -1.60 -12.23
CA ARG A 351 9.12 -2.22 -11.76
C ARG A 351 8.79 -1.84 -10.32
N VAL A 352 9.76 -1.93 -9.41
CA VAL A 352 9.56 -1.58 -8.00
C VAL A 352 9.16 -0.11 -7.87
N ARG A 353 9.83 0.80 -8.57
CA ARG A 353 9.50 2.23 -8.58
C ARG A 353 8.07 2.48 -9.06
N ARG A 354 7.64 1.82 -10.14
CA ARG A 354 6.25 1.90 -10.62
C ARG A 354 5.24 1.41 -9.58
N ILE A 355 5.48 0.26 -8.97
CA ILE A 355 4.59 -0.28 -7.93
C ILE A 355 4.55 0.64 -6.72
N MET A 356 5.70 1.21 -6.33
CA MET A 356 5.79 2.17 -5.23
C MET A 356 5.07 3.47 -5.57
N ARG A 357 5.14 3.98 -6.81
CA ARG A 357 4.37 5.14 -7.27
C ARG A 357 2.86 4.90 -7.13
N SER A 358 2.36 3.78 -7.65
CA SER A 358 0.95 3.37 -7.45
C SER A 358 0.60 3.21 -5.96
N CYS A 359 1.53 2.67 -5.16
CA CYS A 359 1.29 2.47 -3.73
C CYS A 359 1.20 3.77 -2.93
N LEU A 360 2.15 4.68 -3.17
CA LEU A 360 2.32 5.92 -2.43
C LEU A 360 1.29 6.98 -2.84
N CYS A 361 0.83 6.95 -4.09
CA CYS A 361 -0.26 7.80 -4.57
C CYS A 361 -1.65 7.16 -4.35
N ASP A 362 -1.74 6.01 -3.68
CA ASP A 362 -2.99 5.25 -3.52
C ASP A 362 -3.75 5.07 -4.85
N ALA A 363 -3.00 4.77 -5.91
CA ALA A 363 -3.43 4.65 -7.29
C ALA A 363 -4.15 5.89 -7.88
N GLU A 364 -3.90 7.09 -7.36
CA GLU A 364 -4.27 8.38 -7.97
C GLU A 364 -3.18 8.82 -8.95
N TYR A 365 -3.57 9.19 -10.18
CA TYR A 365 -2.64 9.79 -11.13
C TYR A 365 -2.28 11.20 -10.68
N ILE A 366 -0.98 11.46 -10.54
CA ILE A 366 -0.42 12.78 -10.33
C ILE A 366 0.72 12.95 -11.32
N CYS A 367 0.70 14.05 -12.05
CA CYS A 367 1.71 14.39 -13.05
C CYS A 367 3.08 14.58 -12.37
N ASP A 368 4.09 13.89 -12.89
CA ASP A 368 5.47 13.96 -12.38
C ASP A 368 6.37 14.88 -13.22
N ALA A 369 5.85 15.52 -14.27
CA ALA A 369 6.60 16.46 -15.10
C ALA A 369 6.80 17.79 -14.37
N ASP A 370 8.05 18.11 -14.02
CA ASP A 370 8.43 19.36 -13.34
C ASP A 370 8.70 20.47 -14.37
N PRO A 371 7.95 21.58 -14.37
CA PRO A 371 8.26 22.73 -15.22
C PRO A 371 9.67 23.30 -14.98
N ALA A 372 10.21 23.20 -13.76
CA ALA A 372 11.55 23.71 -13.42
C ALA A 372 12.70 22.90 -14.05
N ASP A 373 12.41 21.74 -14.66
CA ASP A 373 13.39 21.01 -15.47
C ASP A 373 13.57 21.64 -16.86
N TYR A 374 12.65 22.53 -17.29
CA TYR A 374 12.60 23.10 -18.65
C TYR A 374 12.80 24.62 -18.70
N PHE A 375 12.53 25.34 -17.62
CA PHE A 375 12.60 26.79 -17.54
C PHE A 375 13.47 27.22 -16.36
N ASP A 376 14.25 28.28 -16.54
CA ASP A 376 15.02 28.90 -15.47
C ASP A 376 14.11 29.79 -14.61
N ASP A 377 14.48 30.03 -13.35
CA ASP A 377 13.65 30.79 -12.39
C ASP A 377 13.29 32.20 -12.90
N ASP A 378 14.13 32.78 -13.75
CA ASP A 378 13.93 34.09 -14.38
C ASP A 378 12.84 34.05 -15.48
N THR A 379 12.76 32.98 -16.27
CA THR A 379 11.76 32.83 -17.36
C THR A 379 10.38 32.44 -16.82
N LEU A 380 10.33 31.69 -15.72
CA LEU A 380 9.10 31.32 -15.03
C LEU A 380 8.34 32.53 -14.46
N GLY A 381 9.05 33.64 -14.26
CA GLY A 381 8.53 34.86 -13.66
C GLY A 381 7.68 35.72 -14.59
N GLU A 382 7.83 35.63 -15.91
CA GLU A 382 7.36 36.69 -16.83
C GLU A 382 6.08 36.33 -17.61
N ASP A 383 5.88 35.06 -17.98
CA ASP A 383 4.73 34.61 -18.79
C ASP A 383 3.55 34.08 -17.93
N GLU A 384 2.34 34.58 -18.18
CA GLU A 384 1.11 34.18 -17.49
C GLU A 384 0.75 32.70 -17.71
N LEU A 385 1.06 32.14 -18.89
CA LEU A 385 0.84 30.72 -19.20
C LEU A 385 1.77 29.80 -18.41
N LEU A 386 3.04 30.20 -18.23
CA LEU A 386 4.01 29.46 -17.43
C LEU A 386 3.67 29.50 -15.94
N ARG A 387 3.22 30.66 -15.44
CA ARG A 387 2.77 30.78 -14.03
C ARG A 387 1.59 29.85 -13.72
N ASP A 388 0.63 29.74 -14.62
CA ASP A 388 -0.52 28.84 -14.45
C ASP A 388 -0.07 27.36 -14.42
N GLU A 389 0.89 26.98 -15.25
CA GLU A 389 1.39 25.60 -15.31
C GLU A 389 2.27 25.25 -14.09
N VAL A 390 3.10 26.17 -13.63
CA VAL A 390 3.84 26.05 -12.34
C VAL A 390 2.86 25.94 -11.18
N ALA A 391 1.80 26.76 -11.14
CA ALA A 391 0.80 26.69 -10.09
C ALA A 391 0.07 25.33 -10.09
N ARG A 392 -0.26 24.78 -11.27
CA ARG A 392 -0.84 23.43 -11.40
C ARG A 392 0.12 22.38 -10.88
N TYR A 393 1.39 22.42 -11.29
CA TYR A 393 2.41 21.49 -10.80
C TYR A 393 2.56 21.56 -9.28
N GLU A 394 2.67 22.75 -8.69
CA GLU A 394 2.80 22.91 -7.24
C GLU A 394 1.55 22.41 -6.48
N THR A 395 0.34 22.62 -7.02
CA THR A 395 -0.87 22.02 -6.44
C THR A 395 -0.87 20.49 -6.52
N ALA A 396 -0.41 19.92 -7.63
CA ALA A 396 -0.29 18.49 -7.84
C ALA A 396 0.77 17.87 -6.91
N LYS A 397 1.92 18.53 -6.75
CA LYS A 397 3.00 18.16 -5.84
C LYS A 397 2.56 18.21 -4.37
N ALA A 398 1.84 19.26 -3.97
CA ALA A 398 1.26 19.35 -2.64
C ALA A 398 0.24 18.21 -2.37
N ARG A 399 -0.59 17.91 -3.37
CA ARG A 399 -1.54 16.78 -3.31
C ARG A 399 -0.83 15.44 -3.19
N ARG A 400 0.23 15.22 -3.96
CA ARG A 400 1.06 14.01 -3.86
C ARG A 400 1.60 13.84 -2.44
N LYS A 401 2.22 14.88 -1.91
CA LYS A 401 2.78 14.86 -0.55
C LYS A 401 1.71 14.54 0.51
N GLU A 402 0.52 15.12 0.41
CA GLU A 402 -0.60 14.82 1.32
C GLU A 402 -0.97 13.32 1.33
N ILE A 403 -1.04 12.69 0.14
CA ILE A 403 -1.39 11.28 0.02
C ILE A 403 -0.25 10.40 0.52
N GLU A 404 0.99 10.71 0.16
CA GLU A 404 2.18 10.00 0.62
C GLU A 404 2.26 9.99 2.15
N GLU A 405 2.11 11.16 2.78
CA GLU A 405 2.05 11.30 4.24
C GLU A 405 0.90 10.48 4.85
N THR A 406 -0.26 10.45 4.19
CA THR A 406 -1.41 9.67 4.64
C THR A 406 -1.16 8.16 4.55
N VAL A 407 -0.53 7.68 3.48
CA VAL A 407 -0.12 6.28 3.29
C VAL A 407 0.90 5.89 4.34
N GLU A 408 1.92 6.71 4.56
CA GLU A 408 2.97 6.48 5.54
C GLU A 408 2.43 6.46 6.98
N SER A 409 1.63 7.47 7.35
CA SER A 409 0.98 7.58 8.66
C SER A 409 0.10 6.37 8.95
N GLN A 410 -0.81 6.01 8.03
CA GLN A 410 -1.71 4.88 8.25
C GLN A 410 -0.97 3.53 8.26
N THR A 411 0.10 3.40 7.47
CA THR A 411 0.97 2.22 7.48
C THR A 411 1.67 2.08 8.84
N LYS A 412 2.21 3.18 9.38
CA LYS A 412 2.82 3.23 10.71
C LYS A 412 1.82 2.90 11.81
N GLU A 413 0.65 3.53 11.82
CA GLU A 413 -0.36 3.37 12.88
C GLU A 413 -1.07 2.01 12.88
N ARG A 414 -1.43 1.49 11.69
CA ARG A 414 -2.25 0.29 11.56
C ARG A 414 -1.47 -0.95 11.13
N GLY A 415 -0.38 -0.75 10.38
CA GLY A 415 0.49 -1.81 9.87
C GLY A 415 1.64 -2.16 10.80
N GLY A 416 2.00 -1.25 11.70
CA GLY A 416 3.10 -1.39 12.64
C GLY A 416 4.43 -0.90 12.06
N ILE A 417 5.42 -0.72 12.94
CA ILE A 417 6.69 -0.08 12.61
C ILE A 417 7.50 -0.87 11.59
N VAL A 418 7.42 -2.20 11.65
CA VAL A 418 8.16 -3.08 10.74
C VAL A 418 7.71 -2.90 9.30
N LEU A 419 6.39 -2.83 9.05
CA LEU A 419 5.88 -2.61 7.70
C LEU A 419 6.22 -1.21 7.19
N TYR A 420 6.09 -0.20 8.05
CA TYR A 420 6.46 1.18 7.72
C TYR A 420 7.95 1.30 7.35
N ALA A 421 8.85 0.69 8.13
CA ALA A 421 10.28 0.71 7.84
C ALA A 421 10.61 -0.01 6.53
N LEU A 422 9.96 -1.14 6.24
CA LEU A 422 10.13 -1.84 4.96
C LEU A 422 9.62 -1.00 3.78
N LEU A 423 8.50 -0.29 3.95
CA LEU A 423 7.98 0.63 2.92
C LEU A 423 9.00 1.73 2.61
N ARG A 424 9.55 2.39 3.64
CA ARG A 424 10.58 3.43 3.47
C ARG A 424 11.87 2.89 2.87
N PHE A 425 12.32 1.72 3.32
CA PHE A 425 13.51 1.06 2.78
C PHE A 425 13.38 0.78 1.28
N ILE A 426 12.26 0.23 0.83
CA ILE A 426 12.05 -0.07 -0.60
C ILE A 426 11.98 1.21 -1.43
N ARG A 427 11.30 2.25 -0.92
CA ARG A 427 11.24 3.57 -1.55
C ARG A 427 12.65 4.14 -1.71
N ALA A 428 13.39 4.28 -0.62
CA ALA A 428 14.73 4.86 -0.62
C ALA A 428 15.73 4.05 -1.48
N ALA A 429 15.64 2.72 -1.47
CA ALA A 429 16.45 1.88 -2.34
C ALA A 429 16.17 2.12 -3.83
N ALA A 430 14.89 2.30 -4.19
CA ALA A 430 14.51 2.59 -5.57
C ALA A 430 14.91 4.00 -6.01
N ASP A 431 14.74 4.98 -5.13
CA ASP A 431 15.09 6.37 -5.38
C ASP A 431 16.62 6.54 -5.49
N TYR A 432 17.40 5.88 -4.63
CA TYR A 432 18.86 5.91 -4.69
C TYR A 432 19.39 5.35 -6.01
N ARG A 433 18.89 4.19 -6.46
CA ARG A 433 19.29 3.64 -7.76
C ARG A 433 18.88 4.54 -8.92
N ALA A 434 17.66 5.07 -8.89
CA ALA A 434 17.17 5.96 -9.95
C ALA A 434 17.99 7.26 -10.05
N ALA A 435 18.32 7.89 -8.91
CA ALA A 435 19.15 9.09 -8.87
C ALA A 435 20.55 8.81 -9.41
N ARG A 436 21.11 7.64 -9.06
CA ARG A 436 22.42 7.20 -9.53
C ARG A 436 22.44 6.98 -11.04
N ASP A 437 21.47 6.25 -11.57
CA ASP A 437 21.40 5.98 -13.01
C ASP A 437 21.17 7.29 -13.80
N ALA A 438 20.38 8.23 -13.27
CA ALA A 438 20.17 9.55 -13.88
C ALA A 438 21.43 10.43 -13.86
N TRP A 439 22.26 10.33 -12.81
CA TRP A 439 23.55 11.04 -12.72
C TRP A 439 24.59 10.45 -13.68
N ILE A 440 24.65 9.13 -13.82
CA ILE A 440 25.54 8.50 -14.79
C ILE A 440 25.13 8.80 -16.22
N ALA A 441 23.83 8.83 -16.51
CA ALA A 441 23.34 9.27 -17.81
C ALA A 441 23.85 10.68 -18.15
N THR A 442 23.81 11.64 -17.20
CA THR A 442 24.41 12.96 -17.45
C THR A 442 25.92 12.94 -17.62
N LEU A 443 26.65 12.12 -16.87
CA LEU A 443 28.10 12.00 -17.06
C LEU A 443 28.41 11.51 -18.48
N HIS A 444 27.65 10.55 -18.97
CA HIS A 444 27.80 10.01 -20.31
C HIS A 444 27.43 11.04 -21.39
N GLU A 445 26.30 11.74 -21.23
CA GLU A 445 25.88 12.84 -22.13
C GLU A 445 26.93 13.95 -22.22
N LEU A 446 27.56 14.30 -21.08
CA LEU A 446 28.60 15.32 -20.99
C LEU A 446 30.01 14.79 -21.32
N SER A 447 30.15 13.52 -21.70
CA SER A 447 31.45 12.87 -21.97
C SER A 447 32.46 13.00 -20.81
N LEU A 448 31.97 13.05 -19.57
CA LEU A 448 32.77 13.13 -18.35
C LEU A 448 33.21 11.72 -17.90
N PRO A 449 34.38 11.60 -17.22
CA PRO A 449 34.86 10.32 -16.74
C PRO A 449 33.93 9.75 -15.66
N ILE A 450 33.49 8.50 -15.85
CA ILE A 450 32.68 7.75 -14.88
C ILE A 450 33.64 7.11 -13.86
N PRO A 451 33.40 7.25 -12.54
CA PRO A 451 34.25 6.65 -11.52
C PRO A 451 34.38 5.12 -11.70
N GLU A 452 35.60 4.57 -11.64
CA GLU A 452 35.87 3.12 -11.83
C GLU A 452 35.17 2.21 -10.80
N THR A 453 34.72 2.79 -9.68
CA THR A 453 33.99 2.09 -8.61
C THR A 453 32.50 1.93 -8.88
N GLU A 454 31.97 2.59 -9.90
CA GLU A 454 30.54 2.62 -10.23
C GLU A 454 30.23 1.63 -11.36
N GLU A 455 29.44 0.59 -11.09
CA GLU A 455 29.04 -0.41 -12.10
C GLU A 455 28.11 0.24 -13.14
N MET A 456 28.52 0.37 -14.40
CA MET A 456 27.67 0.95 -15.45
C MET A 456 26.23 0.41 -15.38
N PRO A 457 25.20 1.28 -15.54
CA PRO A 457 23.85 0.80 -15.74
C PRO A 457 23.86 -0.31 -16.79
N GLU A 458 23.17 -1.44 -16.55
CA GLU A 458 23.07 -2.49 -17.56
C GLU A 458 22.59 -1.87 -18.88
N ASP A 459 23.31 -2.10 -19.99
CA ASP A 459 22.94 -1.59 -21.31
C ASP A 459 21.52 -2.04 -21.66
N ASP A 460 20.64 -1.09 -21.99
CA ASP A 460 19.24 -1.36 -22.29
C ASP A 460 19.07 -2.36 -23.46
N ASP A 461 20.07 -2.48 -24.34
CA ASP A 461 20.05 -3.32 -25.55
C ASP A 461 20.03 -4.84 -25.26
N GLU A 462 20.67 -5.31 -24.19
CA GLU A 462 20.67 -6.76 -23.86
C GLU A 462 19.38 -7.21 -23.16
N ASP A 463 18.69 -6.28 -22.47
CA ASP A 463 17.40 -6.51 -21.82
C ASP A 463 16.19 -6.11 -22.71
N ALA A 464 16.41 -5.32 -23.78
CA ALA A 464 15.42 -4.99 -24.82
C ALA A 464 14.83 -6.26 -25.48
N MET A 465 15.63 -7.31 -25.61
CA MET A 465 15.21 -8.59 -26.18
C MET A 465 14.34 -9.45 -25.23
N ARG A 466 14.12 -9.04 -23.97
CA ARG A 466 13.42 -9.88 -22.98
C ARG A 466 12.28 -9.25 -22.19
N GLN A 467 12.07 -7.93 -22.24
CA GLN A 467 10.80 -7.32 -21.81
C GLN A 467 10.75 -5.80 -22.05
N ASP A 468 9.87 -5.43 -22.99
CA ASP A 468 9.17 -4.15 -23.10
C ASP A 468 10.03 -2.88 -23.05
N ASP A 469 10.48 -2.44 -24.23
CA ASP A 469 10.44 -1.04 -24.67
C ASP A 469 10.51 -0.95 -26.22
N GLU A 470 10.93 -2.01 -26.93
CA GLU A 470 10.67 -2.20 -28.36
C GLU A 470 9.74 -3.40 -28.61
N GLU A 471 8.69 -3.17 -29.39
CA GLU A 471 7.74 -4.19 -29.82
C GLU A 471 8.49 -5.27 -30.61
N PRO A 472 8.54 -6.56 -30.19
CA PRO A 472 9.26 -7.60 -30.94
C PRO A 472 8.72 -7.60 -32.36
N LEU A 473 9.59 -7.34 -33.32
CA LEU A 473 9.21 -7.26 -34.72
C LEU A 473 9.34 -8.66 -35.34
N ASN A 474 8.35 -9.05 -36.12
CA ASN A 474 8.45 -10.19 -37.01
C ASN A 474 9.49 -9.94 -38.11
N ASP A 475 9.79 -10.96 -38.91
CA ASP A 475 10.76 -10.88 -40.01
C ASP A 475 10.44 -9.78 -41.06
N ASP A 476 9.22 -9.25 -41.04
CA ASP A 476 8.72 -8.18 -41.92
C ASP A 476 8.84 -6.77 -41.29
N GLY A 477 9.32 -6.65 -40.05
CA GLY A 477 9.46 -5.38 -39.34
C GLY A 477 8.15 -4.86 -38.72
N GLU A 478 7.13 -5.70 -38.57
CA GLU A 478 5.87 -5.39 -37.88
C GLU A 478 5.82 -6.07 -36.50
N VAL A 479 5.04 -5.52 -35.57
CA VAL A 479 4.90 -6.05 -34.21
C VAL A 479 4.37 -7.50 -34.20
N ASP A 480 5.17 -8.43 -33.70
CA ASP A 480 4.79 -9.81 -33.41
C ASP A 480 3.99 -9.88 -32.10
N TYR A 481 2.70 -9.57 -32.22
CA TYR A 481 1.75 -9.70 -31.12
C TYR A 481 1.65 -11.14 -30.58
N GLU A 482 1.97 -12.19 -31.35
CA GLU A 482 1.92 -13.56 -30.85
C GLU A 482 3.08 -13.85 -29.89
N GLU A 483 4.28 -13.39 -30.21
CA GLU A 483 5.45 -13.50 -29.34
C GLU A 483 5.26 -12.68 -28.07
N ILE A 484 4.77 -11.45 -28.17
CA ILE A 484 4.39 -10.61 -27.00
C ILE A 484 3.44 -11.38 -26.10
N ASN A 485 2.36 -11.93 -26.66
CA ASN A 485 1.36 -12.68 -25.89
C ASN A 485 1.95 -13.93 -25.21
N ARG A 486 2.89 -14.64 -25.86
CA ARG A 486 3.58 -15.80 -25.27
C ARG A 486 4.50 -15.40 -24.11
N VAL A 487 5.26 -14.32 -24.28
CA VAL A 487 6.17 -13.78 -23.26
C VAL A 487 5.36 -13.25 -22.06
N GLN A 488 4.32 -12.46 -22.31
CA GLN A 488 3.39 -11.96 -21.29
C GLN A 488 2.67 -13.10 -20.56
N ALA A 489 2.23 -14.15 -21.26
CA ALA A 489 1.64 -15.32 -20.61
C ALA A 489 2.65 -16.05 -19.69
N ARG A 490 3.95 -16.03 -20.02
CA ARG A 490 5.00 -16.67 -19.22
C ARG A 490 5.37 -15.84 -17.99
N ILE A 491 5.53 -14.54 -18.15
CA ILE A 491 6.00 -13.62 -17.09
C ILE A 491 4.85 -13.10 -16.22
N GLY A 492 3.64 -12.95 -16.78
CA GLY A 492 2.50 -12.28 -16.17
C GLY A 492 2.57 -10.75 -16.34
N ILE A 493 1.43 -10.09 -16.31
CA ILE A 493 1.31 -8.64 -16.28
C ILE A 493 1.18 -8.21 -14.82
N ASP A 494 1.89 -7.16 -14.42
CA ASP A 494 1.73 -6.56 -13.10
C ASP A 494 0.75 -5.39 -13.21
N GLU A 495 -0.39 -5.48 -12.53
CA GLU A 495 -1.48 -4.49 -12.66
C GLU A 495 -1.07 -3.10 -12.15
N ASP A 496 -0.31 -3.05 -11.06
CA ASP A 496 0.26 -1.80 -10.54
C ASP A 496 1.26 -1.19 -11.54
N GLU A 497 2.11 -2.02 -12.15
CA GLU A 497 3.07 -1.56 -13.17
C GLU A 497 2.35 -1.05 -14.41
N ALA A 498 1.35 -1.79 -14.90
CA ALA A 498 0.59 -1.45 -16.08
C ALA A 498 -0.19 -0.14 -15.90
N LEU A 499 -0.77 0.09 -14.71
CA LEU A 499 -1.42 1.35 -14.38
C LEU A 499 -0.42 2.52 -14.43
N VAL A 500 0.79 2.35 -13.89
CA VAL A 500 1.78 3.44 -13.90
C VAL A 500 2.39 3.67 -15.28
N ARG A 501 2.48 2.65 -16.14
CA ARG A 501 2.92 2.86 -17.55
C ARG A 501 1.97 3.78 -18.32
N ILE A 502 0.67 3.69 -18.07
CA ILE A 502 -0.35 4.62 -18.59
C ILE A 502 -0.01 6.04 -18.11
N TRP A 503 0.28 6.20 -16.82
CA TRP A 503 0.66 7.50 -16.26
C TRP A 503 1.97 8.04 -16.84
N GLU A 504 3.01 7.21 -16.98
CA GLU A 504 4.27 7.58 -17.61
C GLU A 504 4.07 8.05 -19.06
N ALA A 505 3.15 7.44 -19.81
CA ALA A 505 2.80 7.89 -21.16
C ALA A 505 2.15 9.29 -21.15
N ARG A 506 1.30 9.58 -20.17
CA ARG A 506 0.72 10.92 -19.96
C ARG A 506 1.77 11.94 -19.52
N ASP A 507 2.66 11.57 -18.60
CA ASP A 507 3.77 12.41 -18.17
C ASP A 507 4.64 12.78 -19.38
N LYS A 508 4.96 11.81 -20.26
CA LYS A 508 5.70 12.06 -21.52
C LYS A 508 4.97 13.01 -22.46
N GLN A 509 3.65 12.89 -22.59
CA GLN A 509 2.85 13.84 -23.38
C GLN A 509 2.93 15.25 -22.78
N GLN A 510 2.83 15.37 -21.46
CA GLN A 510 2.93 16.66 -20.77
C GLN A 510 4.34 17.26 -20.89
N GLN A 511 5.38 16.44 -20.81
CA GLN A 511 6.76 16.85 -21.08
C GLN A 511 6.92 17.38 -22.51
N GLY A 512 6.30 16.73 -23.51
CA GLY A 512 6.27 17.23 -24.88
C GLY A 512 5.61 18.60 -25.00
N VAL A 513 4.48 18.82 -24.30
CA VAL A 513 3.82 20.13 -24.23
C VAL A 513 4.73 21.19 -23.59
N LEU A 514 5.41 20.85 -22.49
CA LEU A 514 6.36 21.76 -21.85
C LEU A 514 7.54 22.10 -22.78
N GLN A 515 8.10 21.12 -23.50
CA GLN A 515 9.15 21.35 -24.49
C GLN A 515 8.69 22.24 -25.66
N GLU A 516 7.45 22.08 -26.13
CA GLU A 516 6.87 22.97 -27.14
C GLU A 516 6.72 24.40 -26.61
N LEU A 517 6.28 24.56 -25.35
CA LEU A 517 6.23 25.85 -24.67
C LEU A 517 7.61 26.51 -24.57
N VAL A 518 8.66 25.76 -24.25
CA VAL A 518 10.06 26.29 -24.29
C VAL A 518 10.39 26.85 -25.66
N GLN A 519 10.06 26.14 -26.74
CA GLN A 519 10.33 26.62 -28.10
C GLN A 519 9.51 27.86 -28.48
N VAL A 520 8.30 28.01 -27.94
CA VAL A 520 7.45 29.19 -28.17
C VAL A 520 8.00 30.40 -27.42
N VAL A 521 8.35 30.24 -26.15
CA VAL A 521 8.92 31.31 -25.31
C VAL A 521 10.28 31.77 -25.85
N ALA A 522 11.14 30.83 -26.26
CA ALA A 522 12.43 31.16 -26.88
C ALA A 522 12.28 31.93 -28.21
N LYS A 523 11.23 31.65 -28.99
CA LYS A 523 10.93 32.43 -30.20
C LYS A 523 10.42 33.83 -29.88
N ALA A 524 9.53 33.95 -28.89
CA ALA A 524 9.02 35.25 -28.47
C ALA A 524 10.13 36.17 -27.93
N ALA A 525 11.08 35.63 -27.16
CA ALA A 525 12.23 36.37 -26.67
C ALA A 525 13.16 36.87 -27.81
N ASN A 526 13.41 36.03 -28.82
CA ASN A 526 14.17 36.44 -30.00
C ASN A 526 13.43 37.50 -30.85
N ASP A 527 12.11 37.41 -30.95
CA ASP A 527 11.30 38.38 -31.70
C ASP A 527 11.28 39.77 -30.99
N GLU A 528 11.34 39.80 -29.65
CA GLU A 528 11.46 41.05 -28.87
C GLU A 528 12.86 41.69 -28.99
N GLU A 529 13.94 40.90 -29.06
CA GLU A 529 15.31 41.40 -29.32
C GLU A 529 15.47 41.99 -30.73
N GLU A 530 14.79 41.45 -31.75
CA GLU A 530 14.80 41.99 -33.13
C GLU A 530 13.96 43.29 -33.30
N GLU A 531 12.95 43.52 -32.43
CA GLU A 531 12.19 44.78 -32.41
C GLU A 531 12.99 45.90 -31.71
N ASP A 532 13.70 45.61 -30.61
CA ASP A 532 14.54 46.59 -29.91
C ASP A 532 15.77 47.03 -30.72
N GLU A 533 16.37 46.15 -31.54
CA GLU A 533 17.47 46.54 -32.45
C GLU A 533 17.02 47.45 -33.61
N ASN A 534 15.75 47.42 -34.01
CA ASN A 534 15.22 48.32 -35.05
C ASN A 534 14.86 49.72 -34.52
N ASP A 535 14.52 49.83 -33.23
CA ASP A 535 14.19 51.12 -32.60
C ASP A 535 15.43 51.96 -32.22
N GLU A 536 16.64 51.39 -32.21
CA GLU A 536 17.90 52.12 -32.03
C GLU A 536 18.50 52.72 -33.33
N ILE A 537 17.87 52.50 -34.50
CA ILE A 537 18.39 52.95 -35.82
C ILE A 537 17.62 54.15 -36.42
N GLU A 538 16.61 54.74 -35.76
CA GLU A 538 15.97 55.99 -36.24
C GLU A 538 16.61 57.32 -35.78
#